data_AF-A0A060QB64-F1
#
_entry.id   AF-A0A060QB64-F1
#
_cell.length_a   1.000
_cell.length_b   1.000
_cell.length_c   1.000
_cell.angle_alpha   90.00
_cell.angle_beta   90.00
_cell.angle_gamma   90.00
#
_symmetry.space_group_name_H-M   'P 1'
#
loop_
_entity.id
_entity.type
_entity.pdbx_description
1 polymer ?
#
loop_
_entity_poly.entity_id
_entity_poly.type
_entity_poly.pdbx_seq_one_letter_code
_entity_poly.pdbx_strand_id
1 'polypeptide(L)' 'MTLRDETPPTDAEARLKTLRHDLRNDLATALLAADLLTSHGDETVKRHATSIVKALEKATERLKRSRVAN' A
#
# COMPACT_ATOMS: atom_id res chain seq x y z
N MET A 1 -14.23 -33.36 15.15
CA MET A 1 -13.60 -32.12 15.67
C MET A 1 -12.31 -31.94 14.87
N THR A 2 -12.37 -31.21 13.76
CA THR A 2 -11.23 -31.02 12.87
C THR A 2 -10.23 -30.10 13.56
N LEU A 3 -9.10 -30.69 13.98
CA LEU A 3 -7.92 -29.96 14.46
C LEU A 3 -7.48 -29.06 13.30
N ARG A 4 -7.69 -27.75 13.45
CA ARG A 4 -7.10 -26.77 12.56
C ARG A 4 -5.60 -26.86 12.80
N ASP A 5 -4.89 -27.34 11.80
CA ASP A 5 -3.45 -27.37 11.74
C ASP A 5 -2.97 -25.92 11.58
N GLU A 6 -3.08 -25.12 12.64
CA GLU A 6 -2.55 -23.76 12.68
C GLU A 6 -1.06 -23.86 13.00
N THR A 7 -0.30 -24.26 11.98
CA THR A 7 1.15 -24.12 12.01
C THR A 7 1.44 -22.65 12.30
N PRO A 8 2.17 -22.33 13.40
CA PRO A 8 2.45 -20.93 13.73
C PRO A 8 3.17 -20.29 12.54
N PRO A 9 2.79 -19.06 12.15
CA PRO A 9 3.39 -18.39 11.01
C PRO A 9 4.90 -18.36 11.21
N THR A 10 5.63 -18.78 10.18
CA THR A 10 7.09 -18.74 10.23
C THR A 10 7.53 -17.29 10.51
N ASP A 11 8.69 -17.10 11.16
CA ASP A 11 9.23 -15.75 11.41
C ASP A 11 9.29 -14.92 10.11
N ALA A 12 9.53 -15.58 8.96
CA ALA A 12 9.45 -14.96 7.64
C ALA A 12 8.05 -14.44 7.27
N GLU A 13 6.98 -15.20 7.52
CA GLU A 13 5.60 -14.79 7.26
C GLU A 13 5.15 -13.64 8.16
N ALA A 14 5.54 -13.69 9.44
CA ALA A 14 5.27 -12.63 10.41
C ALA A 14 5.95 -11.32 9.99
N ARG A 15 7.25 -11.37 9.63
CA ARG A 15 7.99 -10.21 9.11
C ARG A 15 7.39 -9.66 7.83
N LEU A 16 6.98 -10.53 6.89
CA LEU A 16 6.34 -10.11 5.65
C LEU A 16 4.96 -9.46 5.91
N LYS A 17 4.21 -9.95 6.90
CA LYS A 17 2.95 -9.31 7.33
C LYS A 17 3.20 -7.90 7.87
N THR A 18 4.19 -7.73 8.75
CA THR A 18 4.58 -6.42 9.29
C THR A 18 5.06 -5.48 8.19
N LEU A 19 5.96 -5.92 7.30
CA LEU A 19 6.45 -5.11 6.19
C LEU A 19 5.32 -4.63 5.27
N ARG A 20 4.34 -5.48 4.96
CA ARG A 20 3.17 -5.10 4.15
C ARG A 20 2.28 -4.09 4.87
N HIS A 21 2.12 -4.24 6.18
CA HIS A 21 1.34 -3.29 6.99
C HIS A 21 2.00 -1.91 6.98
N ASP A 22 3.30 -1.85 7.24
CA ASP A 22 4.04 -0.60 7.30
C ASP A 22 4.07 0.08 5.93
N LEU A 23 4.34 -0.67 4.86
CA LEU A 23 4.29 -0.15 3.50
C LEU A 23 2.90 0.37 3.12
N ARG A 24 1.82 -0.28 3.58
CA ARG A 24 0.46 0.20 3.35
C ARG A 24 0.22 1.55 4.05
N ASN A 25 0.72 1.71 5.27
CA ASN A 25 0.58 2.96 6.02
C ASN A 25 1.37 4.09 5.35
N ASP A 26 2.60 3.83 4.92
CA ASP A 26 3.42 4.81 4.20
C ASP A 26 2.77 5.24 2.88
N LEU A 27 2.22 4.29 2.12
CA LEU A 27 1.48 4.57 0.89
C LEU A 27 0.23 5.41 1.14
N ALA A 28 -0.50 5.16 2.24
CA ALA A 28 -1.67 5.94 2.60
C ALA A 28 -1.32 7.40 2.93
N THR A 29 -0.24 7.62 3.70
CA THR A 29 0.27 8.96 4.00
C THR A 29 0.72 9.68 2.73
N ALA A 30 1.45 9.00 1.84
CA ALA A 30 1.89 9.56 0.57
C ALA A 30 0.70 9.92 -0.35
N LEU A 31 -0.35 9.10 -0.35
CA LEU A 31 -1.55 9.34 -1.15
C LEU A 31 -2.29 10.59 -0.67
N LEU A 32 -2.44 10.75 0.65
CA LEU A 32 -3.04 11.95 1.24
C LEU A 32 -2.25 13.21 0.89
N ALA A 33 -0.92 13.17 1.02
CA ALA A 33 -0.06 14.31 0.67
C ALA A 33 -0.16 14.65 -0.83
N ALA A 34 -0.16 13.65 -1.70
CA ALA A 34 -0.33 13.84 -3.13
C ALA A 34 -1.71 14.39 -3.48
N ASP A 35 -2.77 13.93 -2.82
CA ASP A 35 -4.14 14.40 -3.01
C ASP A 35 -4.27 15.89 -2.65
N LEU A 36 -3.68 16.32 -1.53
CA LEU A 36 -3.61 17.74 -1.16
C LEU A 36 -2.94 18.58 -2.26
N LEU A 37 -1.87 18.08 -2.88
CA LEU A 37 -1.17 18.76 -3.97
C LEU A 37 -2.00 18.83 -5.27
N THR A 38 -3.01 17.98 -5.46
CA THR A 38 -3.92 18.07 -6.62
C THR A 38 -4.83 19.29 -6.55
N SER A 39 -4.98 19.91 -5.37
CA SER A 39 -5.74 21.16 -5.19
C SER A 39 -4.91 22.42 -5.41
N HIS A 40 -3.60 22.29 -5.69
CA HIS A 40 -2.69 23.43 -5.81
C HIS A 40 -3.04 24.37 -6.97
N GLY A 41 -2.83 25.68 -6.83
CA GLY A 41 -3.17 26.67 -7.87
C GLY A 41 -2.37 26.53 -9.17
N ASP A 42 -1.17 25.95 -9.09
CA ASP A 42 -0.29 25.70 -10.22
C ASP A 42 -0.65 24.39 -10.96
N GLU A 43 -0.96 24.50 -12.26
CA GLU A 43 -1.32 23.38 -13.13
C GLU A 43 -0.21 22.35 -13.33
N THR A 44 1.06 22.75 -13.27
CA THR A 44 2.20 21.83 -13.34
C THR A 44 2.24 20.96 -12.09
N VAL A 45 2.07 21.59 -10.92
CA VAL A 45 2.01 20.88 -9.62
C VAL A 45 0.84 19.90 -9.59
N LYS A 46 -0.34 20.32 -10.05
CA LYS A 46 -1.52 19.43 -10.16
C LYS A 46 -1.28 18.21 -11.05
N ARG A 47 -0.66 18.40 -12.22
CA ARG A 47 -0.35 17.30 -13.14
C ARG A 47 0.63 16.30 -12.52
N HIS A 48 1.65 16.79 -11.84
CA HIS A 48 2.60 15.94 -11.12
C HIS A 48 1.92 15.21 -9.96
N ALA A 49 1.14 15.92 -9.14
CA ALA A 49 0.37 15.33 -8.05
C ALA A 49 -0.58 14.23 -8.53
N THR A 50 -1.33 14.47 -9.60
CA THR A 50 -2.21 13.47 -10.22
C THR A 50 -1.44 12.23 -10.70
N SER A 51 -0.23 12.43 -11.24
CA SER A 51 0.62 11.32 -11.68
C SER A 51 1.13 10.50 -10.49
N ILE A 52 1.48 11.17 -9.39
CA ILE A 52 1.90 10.54 -8.14
C ILE A 52 0.74 9.72 -7.55
N VAL A 53 -0.47 10.28 -7.46
CA VAL A 53 -1.68 9.58 -7.00
C VAL A 53 -1.88 8.27 -7.77
N LYS A 54 -1.86 8.32 -9.11
CA LYS A 54 -2.01 7.11 -9.95
C LYS A 54 -0.92 6.07 -9.70
N ALA A 55 0.32 6.51 -9.48
CA ALA A 55 1.43 5.60 -9.18
C ALA A 55 1.24 4.92 -7.81
N LEU A 56 0.81 5.67 -6.81
CA LEU A 56 0.55 5.17 -5.45
C LEU A 56 -0.65 4.23 -5.40
N GLU A 57 -1.73 4.51 -6.14
CA GLU A 57 -2.86 3.60 -6.30
C GLU A 57 -2.42 2.28 -6.94
N LYS A 58 -1.62 2.35 -8.01
CA LYS A 58 -1.06 1.16 -8.67
C LYS A 58 -0.16 0.34 -7.73
N ALA A 59 0.66 1.01 -6.93
CA ALA A 59 1.50 0.35 -5.92
C ALA A 59 0.64 -0.33 -4.84
N THR A 60 -0.40 0.35 -4.36
CA THR A 60 -1.34 -0.18 -3.37
C THR A 60 -2.09 -1.39 -3.90
N GLU A 61 -2.52 -1.37 -5.16
CA GLU A 61 -3.17 -2.52 -5.80
C GLU A 61 -2.22 -3.70 -5.98
N ARG A 62 -0.96 -3.46 -6.33
CA ARG A 62 0.07 -4.52 -6.37
C ARG A 62 0.29 -5.13 -4.98
N LEU A 63 0.33 -4.30 -3.94
CA LEU A 63 0.46 -4.75 -2.56
C LEU A 63 -0.75 -5.60 -2.12
N LYS A 64 -1.98 -5.19 -2.47
CA LYS A 64 -3.19 -5.99 -2.21
C LYS A 64 -3.15 -7.34 -2.92
N ARG A 65 -2.70 -7.38 -4.18
CA ARG A 65 -2.58 -8.64 -4.96
C ARG A 65 -1.52 -9.58 -4.39
N SER A 66 -0.42 -9.03 -3.83
CA SER A 66 0.60 -9.84 -3.15
C SER A 66 0.08 -10.60 -1.91
N ARG A 67 -1.12 -10.26 -1.42
CA ARG A 67 -1.81 -10.98 -0.35
C ARG A 67 -2.60 -12.20 -0.84
N VAL A 68 -3.02 -12.24 -2.10
CA VAL A 68 -3.91 -13.28 -2.66
C VAL A 68 -3.13 -14.37 -3.42
N ALA A 69 -1.87 -14.08 -3.81
CA ALA A 69 -1.03 -15.00 -4.58
C ALA A 69 -0.22 -16.00 -3.72
N ASN A 70 -0.48 -16.09 -2.41
CA ASN A 70 0.11 -17.08 -1.50
C ASN A 70 -0.99 -17.88 -0.83
#